data_AF-A0A401ZHC5-F1
#
_entry.id   AF-A0A401ZHC5-F1
#
_cell.length_a   1.000
_cell.length_b   1.000
_cell.length_c   1.000
_cell.angle_alpha   90.00
_cell.angle_beta   90.00
_cell.angle_gamma   90.00
#
_symmetry.space_group_name_H-M   'P 1'
#
loop_
_entity.id
_entity.type
_entity.pdbx_description
1 polymer ?
#
loop_
_entity_poly.entity_id
_entity_poly.type
_entity_poly.pdbx_seq_one_letter_code
_entity_poly.pdbx_strand_id
1 'polypeptide(L)'
;MSCMLLVLNTIAITPDATQQMNYAFQLGIGIATILAAFGLGLLLRRLLVHRLHKTVLDNWIIQTLGIAVVVIPTLLGVTGAVAIFNASFVLSTLTENFFSRPALAINTSWNLVETVLILVLGNGVARTVRAMMTRSLGASRVDINMRTLFARVLYIIILSITGFFILTVWNVPIGIPVAVLSAFTVTLTVAFQDILKNLVAGFYILVERPFYIGDQINITSNAITYIGKVEDIQLRATRLRLTSGEEVSVPNLFIFSNAVINNTHFGERRSLLMLTMPQENFDRDETSSKILLLLKNYQEVMPKPDPTVMVNSYEGGKVSLQIRFWVATGQVIDISTVVYELHNLFPNADISVKEPI
;
A
#
# COMPACT_ATOMS: atom_id res chain seq x y z
N MET A 1 77.06 45.34 -39.46
CA MET A 1 75.90 44.98 -40.32
C MET A 1 75.06 43.89 -39.64
N SER A 2 74.82 44.02 -38.33
CA SER A 2 74.14 43.01 -37.50
C SER A 2 72.73 43.46 -37.05
N CYS A 3 72.35 44.72 -37.29
CA CYS A 3 70.98 45.19 -37.04
C CYS A 3 70.01 44.86 -38.18
N MET A 4 70.49 44.62 -39.42
CA MET A 4 69.61 44.36 -40.57
C MET A 4 69.12 42.89 -40.63
N LEU A 5 69.88 41.96 -40.05
CA LEU A 5 69.50 40.54 -39.91
C LEU A 5 68.48 40.29 -38.79
N LEU A 6 68.35 41.23 -37.84
CA LEU A 6 67.44 41.08 -36.69
C LEU A 6 66.01 41.53 -37.04
N VAL A 7 65.85 42.45 -38.00
CA VAL A 7 64.54 42.93 -38.49
C VAL A 7 63.92 41.95 -39.50
N LEU A 8 64.73 41.27 -40.31
CA LEU A 8 64.24 40.25 -41.25
C LEU A 8 63.73 38.98 -40.58
N ASN A 9 64.16 38.70 -39.34
CA ASN A 9 63.66 37.56 -38.56
C ASN A 9 62.38 37.88 -37.75
N THR A 10 61.95 39.14 -37.71
CA THR A 10 60.70 39.58 -37.03
C THR A 10 59.50 39.68 -37.99
N ILE A 11 59.72 39.53 -39.29
CA ILE A 11 58.66 39.51 -40.33
C ILE A 11 58.37 38.07 -40.80
N ALA A 12 58.95 37.06 -40.13
CA ALA A 12 58.54 35.67 -40.26
C ALA A 12 57.13 35.53 -39.65
N ILE A 13 56.12 35.78 -40.50
CA ILE A 13 54.76 35.24 -40.50
C ILE A 13 54.40 34.61 -39.16
N THR A 14 53.67 35.36 -38.34
CA THR A 14 53.04 34.85 -37.12
C THR A 14 52.31 33.53 -37.45
N PRO A 15 52.73 32.37 -36.88
CA PRO A 15 52.06 31.10 -37.09
C PRO A 15 50.60 31.10 -36.58
N ASP A 16 50.23 32.14 -35.83
CA ASP A 16 48.99 32.27 -35.10
C ASP A 16 47.78 32.59 -36.01
N ALA A 17 47.94 33.42 -37.05
CA ALA A 17 46.82 33.80 -37.91
C ALA A 17 46.38 32.66 -38.87
N THR A 18 47.32 31.86 -39.35
CA THR A 18 47.03 30.69 -40.20
C THR A 18 46.49 29.51 -39.38
N GLN A 19 46.96 29.31 -38.14
CA GLN A 19 46.36 28.35 -37.21
C GLN A 19 44.93 28.75 -36.82
N GLN A 20 44.71 30.01 -36.42
CA GLN A 20 43.38 30.48 -36.03
C GLN A 20 42.36 30.37 -37.17
N MET A 21 42.76 30.69 -38.41
CA MET A 21 41.90 30.53 -39.58
C MET A 21 41.56 29.06 -39.86
N ASN A 22 42.48 28.13 -39.60
CA ASN A 22 42.25 26.69 -39.76
C ASN A 22 41.31 26.12 -38.69
N TYR A 23 41.43 26.55 -37.42
CA TYR A 23 40.50 26.15 -36.35
C TYR A 23 39.08 26.70 -36.56
N ALA A 24 38.95 27.95 -37.02
CA ALA A 24 37.65 28.52 -37.36
C ALA A 24 36.96 27.76 -38.50
N PHE A 25 37.73 27.34 -39.51
CA PHE A 25 37.23 26.53 -40.62
C PHE A 25 36.81 25.12 -40.17
N GLN A 26 37.60 24.47 -39.31
CA GLN A 26 37.28 23.15 -38.73
C GLN A 26 36.06 23.19 -37.81
N LEU A 27 35.88 24.25 -37.01
CA LEU A 27 34.65 24.48 -36.24
C LEU A 27 33.43 24.62 -37.16
N GLY A 28 33.58 25.37 -38.26
CA GLY A 28 32.52 25.54 -39.24
C GLY A 28 32.06 24.21 -39.84
N ILE A 29 33.00 23.35 -40.24
CA ILE A 29 32.69 22.03 -40.81
C ILE A 29 32.12 21.09 -39.73
N GLY A 30 32.70 21.07 -38.52
CA GLY A 30 32.20 20.25 -37.41
C GLY A 30 30.75 20.58 -37.07
N ILE A 31 30.43 21.86 -36.89
CA ILE A 31 29.06 22.32 -36.64
C ILE A 31 28.14 21.96 -37.82
N ALA A 32 28.60 22.15 -39.07
CA ALA A 32 27.82 21.80 -40.25
C ALA A 32 27.51 20.30 -40.33
N THR A 33 28.44 19.42 -39.95
CA THR A 33 28.21 17.96 -39.93
C THR A 33 27.23 17.52 -38.85
N ILE A 34 27.27 18.11 -37.65
CA ILE A 34 26.26 17.86 -36.59
C ILE A 34 24.88 18.31 -37.06
N LEU A 35 24.78 19.51 -37.64
CA LEU A 35 23.52 20.06 -38.15
C LEU A 35 22.97 19.23 -39.31
N ALA A 36 23.84 18.78 -40.22
CA ALA A 36 23.45 17.91 -41.32
C ALA A 36 22.94 16.54 -40.82
N ALA A 37 23.64 15.93 -39.87
CA ALA A 37 23.24 14.65 -39.29
C ALA A 37 21.94 14.73 -38.48
N PHE A 38 21.76 15.82 -37.73
CA PHE A 38 20.52 16.12 -37.02
C PHE A 38 19.36 16.38 -37.98
N GLY A 39 19.59 17.18 -39.03
CA GLY A 39 18.61 17.43 -40.08
C GLY A 39 18.21 16.16 -40.83
N LEU A 40 19.17 15.30 -41.14
CA LEU A 40 18.93 14.01 -41.79
C LEU A 40 18.16 13.06 -40.86
N GLY A 41 18.49 13.01 -39.57
CA GLY A 41 17.72 12.27 -38.57
C GLY A 41 16.27 12.76 -38.46
N LEU A 42 16.04 14.07 -38.47
CA LEU A 42 14.69 14.65 -38.47
C LEU A 42 13.91 14.34 -39.76
N LEU A 43 14.56 14.37 -40.92
CA LEU A 43 13.96 13.98 -42.19
C LEU A 43 13.57 12.50 -42.20
N LEU A 44 14.48 11.62 -41.78
CA LEU A 44 14.22 10.19 -41.66
C LEU A 44 13.08 9.92 -40.68
N ARG A 45 13.05 10.61 -39.54
CA ARG A 45 11.93 10.53 -38.60
C ARG A 45 10.62 10.96 -39.24
N ARG A 46 10.59 12.08 -39.97
CA ARG A 46 9.37 12.57 -40.62
C ARG A 46 8.85 11.57 -41.66
N LEU A 47 9.74 10.98 -42.46
CA LEU A 47 9.39 9.96 -43.45
C LEU A 47 8.92 8.65 -42.81
N LEU A 48 9.61 8.19 -41.77
CA LEU A 48 9.30 6.95 -41.07
C LEU A 48 8.00 7.06 -40.28
N VAL A 49 7.77 8.16 -39.57
CA VAL A 49 6.51 8.45 -38.88
C VAL A 49 5.35 8.56 -39.87
N HIS A 50 5.55 9.23 -41.02
CA HIS A 50 4.52 9.36 -42.05
C HIS A 50 4.16 8.01 -42.70
N ARG A 51 5.14 7.13 -42.96
CA ARG A 51 4.87 5.78 -43.48
C ARG A 51 4.23 4.88 -42.44
N LEU A 52 4.71 4.89 -41.20
CA LEU A 52 4.22 3.99 -40.15
C LEU A 52 2.81 4.36 -39.66
N HIS A 53 2.38 5.62 -39.79
CA HIS A 53 1.01 6.03 -39.49
C HIS A 53 -0.02 5.40 -40.46
N LYS A 54 0.40 4.93 -41.64
CA LYS A 54 -0.48 4.19 -42.57
C LYS A 54 -0.62 2.70 -42.22
N THR A 55 0.25 2.18 -41.35
CA THR A 55 0.15 0.83 -40.79
C THR A 55 -0.51 0.88 -39.43
N VAL A 56 -1.21 -0.19 -39.00
CA VAL A 56 -1.99 -0.28 -37.74
C VAL A 56 -1.09 -0.32 -36.49
N LEU A 57 0.08 0.31 -36.54
CA LEU A 57 1.07 0.25 -35.48
C LEU A 57 0.74 1.29 -34.41
N ASP A 58 0.71 0.85 -33.15
CA ASP A 58 0.39 1.72 -32.02
C ASP A 58 1.28 2.97 -32.01
N ASN A 59 0.66 4.13 -31.75
CA ASN A 59 1.33 5.45 -31.71
C ASN A 59 2.61 5.48 -30.85
N TRP A 60 2.72 4.59 -29.86
CA TRP A 60 3.92 4.45 -29.02
C TRP A 60 5.12 3.85 -29.78
N ILE A 61 4.91 2.84 -30.63
CA ILE A 61 5.99 2.19 -31.40
C ILE A 61 6.56 3.20 -32.41
N ILE A 62 5.67 3.98 -33.04
CA ILE A 62 6.05 5.04 -33.99
C ILE A 62 6.90 6.13 -33.32
N GLN A 63 6.53 6.54 -32.11
CA GLN A 63 7.32 7.53 -31.35
C GLN A 63 8.68 6.98 -30.93
N THR A 64 8.73 5.72 -30.51
CA THR A 64 9.95 5.08 -30.00
C THR A 64 10.96 4.84 -31.12
N LEU A 65 10.49 4.32 -32.27
CA LEU A 65 11.28 4.23 -33.50
C LEU A 65 11.71 5.62 -33.99
N GLY A 66 10.81 6.61 -33.93
CA GLY A 66 11.10 7.97 -34.33
C GLY A 66 12.22 8.63 -33.52
N ILE A 67 12.31 8.35 -32.21
CA ILE A 67 13.42 8.84 -31.37
C ILE A 67 14.72 8.11 -31.75
N ALA A 68 14.70 6.79 -31.86
CA ALA A 68 15.88 6.00 -32.23
C ALA A 68 16.48 6.45 -33.58
N VAL A 69 15.62 6.75 -34.56
CA VAL A 69 16.00 7.19 -35.91
C VAL A 69 16.62 8.59 -35.94
N VAL A 70 16.36 9.43 -34.94
CA VAL A 70 17.04 10.73 -34.80
C VAL A 70 18.34 10.58 -34.02
N VAL A 71 18.31 9.82 -32.92
CA VAL A 71 19.44 9.71 -32.00
C VAL A 71 20.65 9.04 -32.65
N ILE A 72 20.45 7.98 -33.44
CA ILE A 72 21.56 7.23 -34.06
C ILE A 72 22.35 8.11 -35.06
N PRO A 73 21.74 8.79 -36.05
CA PRO A 73 22.46 9.71 -36.93
C PRO A 73 23.11 10.88 -36.18
N THR A 74 22.46 11.41 -35.14
CA THR A 74 23.03 12.53 -34.38
C THR A 74 24.28 12.15 -33.60
N LEU A 75 24.30 10.95 -33.01
CA LEU A 75 25.50 10.43 -32.35
C LEU A 75 26.63 10.22 -33.36
N LEU A 76 26.33 9.69 -34.55
CA LEU A 76 27.30 9.54 -35.65
C LEU A 76 27.81 10.90 -36.18
N GLY A 77 26.94 11.91 -36.22
CA GLY A 77 27.31 13.27 -36.61
C GLY A 77 28.20 13.96 -35.59
N VAL A 78 27.91 13.78 -34.29
CA VAL A 78 28.74 14.31 -33.19
C VAL A 78 30.11 13.65 -33.17
N THR A 79 30.19 12.32 -33.36
CA THR A 79 31.49 11.63 -33.45
C THR A 79 32.28 12.06 -34.69
N GLY A 80 31.62 12.23 -35.83
CA GLY A 80 32.24 12.77 -37.05
C GLY A 80 32.75 14.20 -36.89
N ALA A 81 31.99 15.07 -36.23
CA ALA A 81 32.38 16.45 -35.98
C ALA A 81 33.58 16.58 -35.03
N VAL A 82 33.63 15.74 -33.99
CA VAL A 82 34.79 15.65 -33.09
C VAL A 82 36.03 15.19 -33.86
N ALA A 83 35.90 14.25 -34.80
CA ALA A 83 37.00 13.79 -35.67
C ALA A 83 37.54 14.89 -36.60
N ILE A 84 36.69 15.81 -37.05
CA ILE A 84 37.07 16.93 -37.92
C ILE A 84 37.77 18.05 -37.14
N PHE A 85 37.30 18.34 -35.92
CA PHE A 85 37.81 19.46 -35.12
C PHE A 85 39.18 19.19 -34.49
N ASN A 86 39.51 17.93 -34.23
CA ASN A 86 40.76 17.59 -33.55
C ASN A 86 41.38 16.34 -34.17
N ALA A 87 41.66 16.38 -35.47
CA ALA A 87 42.12 15.22 -36.23
C ALA A 87 43.37 14.58 -35.60
N SER A 88 44.30 15.35 -35.04
CA SER A 88 45.49 14.83 -34.35
C SER A 88 45.23 14.30 -32.95
N PHE A 89 44.33 14.92 -32.16
CA PHE A 89 43.92 14.43 -30.84
C PHE A 89 43.00 13.19 -30.94
N VAL A 90 42.12 13.17 -31.93
CA VAL A 90 41.25 12.04 -32.25
C VAL A 90 42.07 10.93 -32.89
N LEU A 91 42.99 11.23 -33.80
CA LEU A 91 43.89 10.22 -34.34
C LEU A 91 44.81 9.66 -33.25
N SER A 92 45.36 10.46 -32.33
CA SER A 92 46.17 9.95 -31.21
C SER A 92 45.35 9.21 -30.15
N THR A 93 44.15 9.68 -29.83
CA THR A 93 43.23 8.99 -28.90
C THR A 93 42.67 7.71 -29.51
N LEU A 94 42.40 7.67 -30.83
CA LEU A 94 41.96 6.48 -31.56
C LEU A 94 43.12 5.51 -31.83
N THR A 95 44.32 5.98 -32.15
CA THR A 95 45.48 5.07 -32.30
C THR A 95 45.91 4.52 -30.95
N GLU A 96 45.91 5.31 -29.86
CA GLU A 96 46.31 4.80 -28.54
C GLU A 96 45.21 4.00 -27.83
N ASN A 97 43.92 4.34 -27.94
CA ASN A 97 42.84 3.59 -27.26
C ASN A 97 42.13 2.57 -28.17
N PHE A 98 41.95 2.86 -29.46
CA PHE A 98 41.19 1.99 -30.38
C PHE A 98 42.09 0.91 -31.02
N PHE A 99 43.31 1.26 -31.44
CA PHE A 99 44.26 0.29 -32.00
C PHE A 99 45.03 -0.50 -30.92
N SER A 100 45.34 0.11 -29.77
CA SER A 100 46.03 -0.60 -28.66
C SER A 100 45.09 -1.35 -27.71
N ARG A 101 43.80 -0.99 -27.66
CA ARG A 101 42.77 -1.64 -26.82
C ARG A 101 41.40 -1.75 -27.54
N PRO A 102 41.30 -2.48 -28.67
CA PRO A 102 40.06 -2.64 -29.44
C PRO A 102 38.87 -3.16 -28.61
N ALA A 103 39.16 -3.88 -27.52
CA ALA A 103 38.15 -4.33 -26.56
C ALA A 103 37.32 -3.19 -25.93
N LEU A 104 37.93 -2.03 -25.59
CA LEU A 104 37.22 -0.94 -24.91
C LEU A 104 36.21 -0.24 -25.84
N ALA A 105 36.56 -0.11 -27.11
CA ALA A 105 35.69 0.46 -28.14
C ALA A 105 34.45 -0.40 -28.44
N ILE A 106 34.66 -1.71 -28.55
CA ILE A 106 33.60 -2.70 -28.76
C ILE A 106 32.66 -2.71 -27.54
N ASN A 107 33.23 -2.72 -26.32
CA ASN A 107 32.45 -2.70 -25.08
C ASN A 107 31.61 -1.41 -24.95
N THR A 108 32.16 -0.24 -25.27
CA THR A 108 31.41 1.03 -25.17
C THR A 108 30.26 1.09 -26.18
N SER A 109 30.49 0.58 -27.40
CA SER A 109 29.45 0.50 -28.44
C SER A 109 28.34 -0.46 -28.04
N TRP A 110 28.70 -1.60 -27.45
CA TRP A 110 27.74 -2.57 -26.92
C TRP A 110 26.91 -1.99 -25.76
N ASN A 111 27.56 -1.32 -24.81
CA ASN A 111 26.90 -0.65 -23.68
C ASN A 111 25.91 0.43 -24.14
N LEU A 112 26.19 1.14 -25.23
CA LEU A 112 25.26 2.11 -25.83
C LEU A 112 24.01 1.41 -26.39
N VAL A 113 24.19 0.30 -27.11
CA VAL A 113 23.06 -0.51 -27.62
C VAL A 113 22.22 -1.04 -26.46
N GLU A 114 22.87 -1.58 -25.43
CA GLU A 114 22.21 -2.09 -24.23
C GLU A 114 21.45 -0.98 -23.47
N THR A 115 22.04 0.21 -23.33
CA THR A 115 21.39 1.37 -22.72
C THR A 115 20.13 1.77 -23.49
N VAL A 116 20.21 1.85 -24.82
CA VAL A 116 19.06 2.18 -25.68
C VAL A 116 17.97 1.11 -25.55
N LEU A 117 18.35 -0.17 -25.54
CA LEU A 117 17.43 -1.29 -25.36
C LEU A 117 16.71 -1.20 -24.02
N ILE A 118 17.43 -1.01 -22.92
CA ILE A 118 16.88 -0.88 -21.56
C ILE A 118 15.95 0.32 -21.48
N LEU A 119 16.32 1.46 -22.07
CA LEU A 119 15.48 2.67 -22.05
C LEU A 119 14.17 2.45 -22.82
N VAL A 120 14.24 1.82 -23.99
CA VAL A 120 13.06 1.48 -24.81
C VAL A 120 12.13 0.52 -24.07
N LEU A 121 12.69 -0.57 -23.52
CA LEU A 121 11.91 -1.57 -22.78
C LEU A 121 11.33 -0.97 -21.49
N GLY A 122 12.14 -0.29 -20.69
CA GLY A 122 11.71 0.32 -19.42
C GLY A 122 10.62 1.37 -19.62
N ASN A 123 10.76 2.24 -20.63
CA ASN A 123 9.72 3.21 -20.95
C ASN A 123 8.44 2.53 -21.47
N GLY A 124 8.59 1.49 -22.28
CA GLY A 124 7.48 0.68 -22.78
C GLY A 124 6.69 0.02 -21.65
N VAL A 125 7.37 -0.63 -20.71
CA VAL A 125 6.76 -1.24 -19.52
C VAL A 125 6.08 -0.17 -18.67
N ALA A 126 6.77 0.93 -18.36
CA ALA A 126 6.21 2.01 -17.52
C ALA A 126 4.93 2.60 -18.12
N ARG A 127 4.90 2.84 -19.43
CA ARG A 127 3.71 3.35 -20.13
C ARG A 127 2.61 2.29 -20.22
N THR A 128 2.95 1.02 -20.42
CA THR A 128 1.98 -0.08 -20.45
C THR A 128 1.28 -0.21 -19.10
N VAL A 129 2.04 -0.25 -18.00
CA VAL A 129 1.49 -0.29 -16.63
C VAL A 129 0.60 0.94 -16.37
N ARG A 130 1.06 2.14 -16.74
CA ARG A 130 0.27 3.38 -16.61
C ARG A 130 -1.00 3.36 -17.47
N ALA A 131 -0.98 2.74 -18.64
CA ALA A 131 -2.15 2.60 -19.50
C ALA A 131 -3.14 1.57 -18.93
N MET A 132 -2.68 0.42 -18.43
CA MET A 132 -3.52 -0.60 -17.80
C MET A 132 -4.21 -0.06 -16.54
N MET A 133 -3.38 0.37 -15.57
CA MET A 133 -3.43 1.73 -15.03
C MET A 133 -4.74 2.47 -15.13
N THR A 134 -4.83 3.24 -16.21
CA THR A 134 -5.82 4.28 -16.49
C THR A 134 -6.96 3.82 -17.40
N ARG A 135 -6.89 2.60 -17.96
CA ARG A 135 -7.90 2.01 -18.86
C ARG A 135 -8.97 1.15 -18.18
N SER A 136 -8.68 0.50 -17.05
CA SER A 136 -9.71 -0.20 -16.24
C SER A 136 -10.95 0.68 -16.01
N LEU A 137 -12.15 0.20 -16.35
CA LEU A 137 -13.39 0.98 -16.34
C LEU A 137 -13.93 1.05 -14.90
N GLY A 138 -13.95 2.24 -14.28
CA GLY A 138 -14.48 2.49 -12.94
C GLY A 138 -15.12 3.87 -12.84
N ALA A 139 -16.35 3.93 -12.33
CA ALA A 139 -17.35 4.97 -12.60
C ALA A 139 -17.48 6.10 -11.57
N SER A 140 -16.42 6.47 -10.82
CA SER A 140 -16.45 7.64 -9.93
C SER A 140 -15.28 8.60 -10.18
N ARG A 141 -15.54 9.91 -10.06
CA ARG A 141 -14.50 10.96 -10.19
C ARG A 141 -13.40 10.82 -9.12
N VAL A 142 -13.75 10.33 -7.94
CA VAL A 142 -12.80 10.07 -6.84
C VAL A 142 -11.85 8.94 -7.21
N ASP A 143 -12.36 7.89 -7.86
CA ASP A 143 -11.55 6.75 -8.33
C ASP A 143 -10.56 7.17 -9.44
N ILE A 144 -10.94 8.12 -10.30
CA ILE A 144 -10.05 8.62 -11.35
C ILE A 144 -8.82 9.32 -10.77
N ASN A 145 -8.98 10.14 -9.72
CA ASN A 145 -7.88 10.87 -9.12
C ASN A 145 -6.93 9.94 -8.36
N MET A 146 -7.46 9.03 -7.55
CA MET A 146 -6.62 8.03 -6.87
C MET A 146 -5.86 7.16 -7.86
N ARG A 147 -6.53 6.68 -8.92
CA ARG A 147 -5.88 5.83 -9.92
C ARG A 147 -4.80 6.55 -10.71
N THR A 148 -5.02 7.80 -11.08
CA THR A 148 -3.99 8.59 -11.76
C THR A 148 -2.78 8.85 -10.86
N LEU A 149 -2.98 9.05 -9.55
CA LEU A 149 -1.88 9.15 -8.59
C LEU A 149 -1.08 7.84 -8.51
N PHE A 150 -1.74 6.69 -8.30
CA PHE A 150 -1.06 5.39 -8.26
C PHE A 150 -0.30 5.07 -9.56
N ALA A 151 -0.91 5.36 -10.71
CA ALA A 151 -0.28 5.15 -12.01
C ALA A 151 0.97 6.05 -12.21
N ARG A 152 0.98 7.27 -11.66
CA ARG A 152 2.16 8.16 -11.67
C ARG A 152 3.26 7.64 -10.74
N VAL A 153 2.91 7.22 -9.54
CA VAL A 153 3.87 6.67 -8.57
C VAL A 153 4.56 5.43 -9.15
N LEU A 154 3.81 4.48 -9.70
CA LEU A 154 4.37 3.29 -10.32
C LEU A 154 5.20 3.60 -11.57
N TYR A 155 4.78 4.56 -12.39
CA TYR A 155 5.58 5.02 -13.52
C TYR A 155 6.95 5.54 -13.07
N ILE A 156 6.99 6.34 -11.99
CA ILE A 156 8.25 6.86 -11.42
C ILE A 156 9.10 5.70 -10.89
N ILE A 157 8.51 4.73 -10.18
CA ILE A 157 9.24 3.56 -9.65
C ILE A 157 9.89 2.77 -10.79
N ILE A 158 9.14 2.45 -11.85
CA ILE A 158 9.66 1.69 -13.00
C ILE A 158 10.77 2.46 -13.71
N LEU A 159 10.63 3.79 -13.84
CA LEU A 159 11.66 4.63 -14.44
C LEU A 159 12.93 4.68 -13.57
N SER A 160 12.79 4.76 -12.24
CA SER A 160 13.92 4.71 -11.31
C SER A 160 14.67 3.38 -11.41
N ILE A 161 13.94 2.24 -11.48
CA ILE A 161 14.52 0.91 -11.70
C ILE A 161 15.27 0.86 -13.03
N THR A 162 14.66 1.39 -14.11
CA THR A 162 15.30 1.50 -15.42
C THR A 162 16.60 2.31 -15.34
N GLY A 163 16.60 3.42 -14.60
CA GLY A 163 17.78 4.24 -14.33
C GLY A 163 18.89 3.45 -13.63
N PHE A 164 18.57 2.60 -12.66
CA PHE A 164 19.56 1.73 -12.01
C PHE A 164 20.19 0.73 -12.97
N PHE A 165 19.39 0.09 -13.82
CA PHE A 165 19.93 -0.81 -14.85
C PHE A 165 20.90 -0.10 -15.78
N ILE A 166 20.57 1.13 -16.21
CA ILE A 166 21.49 1.94 -17.03
C ILE A 166 22.79 2.21 -16.25
N LEU A 167 22.72 2.65 -14.99
CA LEU A 167 23.94 2.88 -14.19
C LEU A 167 24.83 1.62 -14.09
N THR A 168 24.23 0.44 -14.01
CA THR A 168 24.95 -0.84 -14.02
C THR A 168 25.69 -1.09 -15.34
N VAL A 169 25.07 -0.84 -16.49
CA VAL A 169 25.71 -0.98 -17.83
C VAL A 169 26.97 -0.11 -17.93
N TRP A 170 26.94 1.06 -17.31
CA TRP A 170 28.06 2.00 -17.30
C TRP A 170 29.08 1.75 -16.17
N ASN A 171 28.95 0.64 -15.44
CA ASN A 171 29.79 0.30 -14.28
C ASN A 171 29.86 1.42 -13.23
N VAL A 172 28.80 2.23 -13.11
CA VAL A 172 28.69 3.23 -12.05
C VAL A 172 28.32 2.52 -10.75
N PRO A 173 29.04 2.75 -9.64
CA PRO A 173 28.73 2.13 -8.37
C PRO A 173 27.35 2.57 -7.86
N ILE A 174 26.37 1.67 -7.89
CA ILE A 174 24.98 1.91 -7.43
C ILE A 174 24.77 1.66 -5.93
N GLY A 175 25.81 1.24 -5.20
CA GLY A 175 25.69 0.80 -3.80
C GLY A 175 25.10 1.87 -2.87
N ILE A 176 25.59 3.12 -2.96
CA ILE A 176 25.12 4.22 -2.10
C ILE A 176 23.65 4.59 -2.40
N PRO A 177 23.24 4.86 -3.67
CA PRO A 177 21.84 5.09 -4.00
C PRO A 177 20.89 3.96 -3.58
N VAL A 178 21.29 2.70 -3.77
CA VAL A 178 20.49 1.53 -3.38
C VAL A 178 20.37 1.44 -1.87
N ALA A 179 21.44 1.70 -1.11
CA ALA A 179 21.39 1.73 0.35
C ALA A 179 20.42 2.80 0.87
N VAL A 180 20.46 4.01 0.30
CA VAL A 180 19.55 5.11 0.65
C VAL A 180 18.09 4.73 0.34
N LEU A 181 17.82 4.17 -0.85
CA LEU A 181 16.48 3.71 -1.21
C LEU A 181 15.98 2.56 -0.33
N SER A 182 16.87 1.67 0.09
CA SER A 182 16.54 0.56 0.98
C SER A 182 16.12 1.10 2.35
N ALA A 183 16.89 2.05 2.91
CA ALA A 183 16.53 2.71 4.16
C ALA A 183 15.19 3.46 4.05
N PHE A 184 14.98 4.21 2.96
CA PHE A 184 13.71 4.90 2.70
C PHE A 184 12.53 3.92 2.61
N THR A 185 12.70 2.76 1.97
CA THR A 185 11.67 1.73 1.83
C THR A 185 11.27 1.15 3.19
N VAL A 186 12.23 0.92 4.08
CA VAL A 186 11.96 0.47 5.46
C VAL A 186 11.14 1.52 6.20
N THR A 187 11.56 2.79 6.16
CA THR A 187 10.82 3.89 6.81
C THR A 187 9.40 4.02 6.27
N LEU A 188 9.22 3.95 4.94
CA LEU A 188 7.91 4.01 4.31
C LEU A 188 7.02 2.82 4.74
N THR A 189 7.61 1.62 4.85
CA THR A 189 6.89 0.42 5.30
C THR A 189 6.46 0.55 6.76
N VAL A 190 7.33 1.08 7.63
CA VAL A 190 6.98 1.37 9.03
C VAL A 190 5.85 2.39 9.12
N ALA A 191 5.87 3.43 8.27
CA ALA A 191 4.80 4.42 8.23
C ALA A 191 3.43 3.85 7.82
N PHE A 192 3.41 2.81 6.98
CA PHE A 192 2.18 2.13 6.56
C PHE A 192 1.82 0.89 7.40
N GLN A 193 2.63 0.55 8.40
CA GLN A 193 2.51 -0.70 9.14
C GLN A 193 1.11 -0.88 9.75
N ASP A 194 0.55 0.17 10.37
CA ASP A 194 -0.75 0.07 11.04
C ASP A 194 -1.93 -0.06 10.08
N ILE A 195 -1.82 0.53 8.88
CA ILE A 195 -2.84 0.35 7.83
C ILE A 195 -2.85 -1.11 7.38
N LEU A 196 -1.68 -1.69 7.14
CA LEU A 196 -1.55 -3.09 6.73
C LEU A 196 -2.05 -4.05 7.82
N LYS A 197 -1.73 -3.80 9.09
CA LYS A 197 -2.25 -4.60 10.22
C LYS A 197 -3.78 -4.60 10.26
N ASN A 198 -4.43 -3.45 10.10
CA ASN A 198 -5.89 -3.36 10.07
C ASN A 198 -6.50 -4.07 8.86
N LEU A 199 -5.84 -3.99 7.69
CA LEU A 199 -6.28 -4.68 6.48
C LEU A 199 -6.23 -6.21 6.66
N VAL A 200 -5.11 -6.73 7.18
CA VAL A 200 -4.92 -8.16 7.44
C VAL A 200 -5.91 -8.65 8.49
N ALA A 201 -6.10 -7.90 9.58
CA ALA A 201 -7.12 -8.21 10.58
C ALA A 201 -8.53 -8.25 9.99
N GLY A 202 -8.88 -7.29 9.12
CA GLY A 202 -10.16 -7.28 8.40
C GLY A 202 -10.35 -8.49 7.49
N PHE A 203 -9.32 -8.82 6.69
CA PHE A 203 -9.33 -10.02 5.85
C PHE A 203 -9.55 -11.29 6.69
N TYR A 204 -8.86 -11.42 7.82
CA TYR A 204 -8.98 -12.56 8.71
C TYR A 204 -10.40 -12.69 9.30
N ILE A 205 -10.99 -11.59 9.78
CA ILE A 205 -12.36 -11.56 10.30
C ILE A 205 -13.36 -12.01 9.21
N LEU A 206 -13.17 -11.57 7.96
CA LEU A 206 -14.05 -11.95 6.85
C LEU A 206 -13.93 -13.42 6.44
N VAL A 207 -12.73 -14.00 6.56
CA VAL A 207 -12.44 -15.39 6.20
C VAL A 207 -12.89 -16.35 7.29
N GLU A 208 -12.48 -16.11 8.54
CA GLU A 208 -12.79 -17.00 9.65
C GLU A 208 -14.19 -16.80 10.23
N ARG A 209 -14.76 -15.60 10.05
CA ARG A 209 -16.11 -15.24 10.50
C ARG A 209 -16.39 -15.64 11.95
N PRO A 210 -15.60 -15.14 12.93
CA PRO A 210 -15.86 -15.39 14.35
C PRO A 210 -17.22 -14.82 14.81
N PHE A 211 -17.78 -13.89 14.04
CA PHE A 211 -19.12 -13.34 14.18
C PHE A 211 -19.65 -12.91 12.80
N TYR A 212 -20.96 -12.74 12.70
CA TYR A 212 -21.65 -12.32 11.49
C TYR A 212 -22.26 -10.93 11.63
N ILE A 213 -22.58 -10.31 10.49
CA ILE A 213 -23.41 -9.09 10.48
C ILE A 213 -24.76 -9.44 11.11
N GLY A 214 -25.17 -8.66 12.10
CA GLY A 214 -26.35 -8.90 12.90
C GLY A 214 -26.07 -9.49 14.29
N ASP A 215 -24.86 -10.02 14.54
CA ASP A 215 -24.51 -10.54 15.85
C ASP A 215 -24.31 -9.42 16.87
N GLN A 216 -24.65 -9.68 18.14
CA GLN A 216 -24.33 -8.79 19.25
C GLN A 216 -23.03 -9.21 19.89
N ILE A 217 -21.99 -8.41 19.73
CA ILE A 217 -20.66 -8.70 20.26
C ILE A 217 -20.33 -7.76 21.43
N ASN A 218 -19.55 -8.28 22.36
CA ASN A 218 -18.92 -7.52 23.42
C ASN A 218 -17.40 -7.60 23.25
N ILE A 219 -16.75 -6.44 23.18
CA ILE A 219 -15.30 -6.31 23.04
C ILE A 219 -14.79 -5.50 24.23
N THR A 220 -13.96 -6.11 25.06
CA THR A 220 -13.36 -5.48 26.23
C THR A 220 -11.88 -5.29 26.01
N SER A 221 -11.39 -4.06 26.15
CA SER A 221 -9.97 -3.74 26.14
C SER A 221 -9.65 -2.79 27.29
N ASN A 222 -8.87 -3.25 28.25
CA ASN A 222 -8.52 -2.50 29.46
C ASN A 222 -9.77 -1.96 30.18
N ALA A 223 -10.00 -0.65 30.17
CA ALA A 223 -11.13 0.01 30.84
C ALA A 223 -12.29 0.38 29.91
N ILE A 224 -12.20 0.05 28.61
CA ILE A 224 -13.22 0.40 27.62
C ILE A 224 -13.89 -0.87 27.12
N THR A 225 -15.23 -0.89 27.20
CA THR A 225 -16.06 -2.01 26.77
C THR A 225 -17.02 -1.52 25.70
N TYR A 226 -17.00 -2.14 24.53
CA TYR A 226 -17.95 -1.87 23.45
C TYR A 226 -18.94 -3.02 23.35
N ILE A 227 -20.21 -2.74 23.63
CA ILE A 227 -21.31 -3.69 23.51
C ILE A 227 -22.25 -3.20 22.42
N GLY A 228 -22.38 -3.96 21.35
CA GLY A 228 -23.21 -3.55 20.23
C GLY A 228 -23.45 -4.63 19.19
N LYS A 229 -24.41 -4.35 18.30
CA LYS A 229 -24.75 -5.19 17.16
C LYS A 229 -23.87 -4.85 15.97
N VAL A 230 -23.32 -5.86 15.30
CA VAL A 230 -22.50 -5.69 14.10
C VAL A 230 -23.39 -5.28 12.92
N GLU A 231 -23.17 -4.08 12.39
CA GLU A 231 -23.94 -3.54 11.25
C GLU A 231 -23.20 -3.76 9.92
N ASP A 232 -21.87 -3.61 9.90
CA ASP A 232 -21.06 -3.74 8.69
C ASP A 232 -19.60 -4.09 9.02
N ILE A 233 -18.95 -4.89 8.17
CA ILE A 233 -17.54 -5.28 8.29
C ILE A 233 -16.79 -4.75 7.07
N GLN A 234 -16.04 -3.66 7.28
CA GLN A 234 -15.22 -3.06 6.22
C GLN A 234 -13.79 -3.59 6.26
N LEU A 235 -13.01 -3.29 5.22
CA LEU A 235 -11.62 -3.73 5.10
C LEU A 235 -10.72 -3.29 6.28
N ARG A 236 -10.97 -2.13 6.89
CA ARG A 236 -10.14 -1.58 7.98
C ARG A 236 -10.84 -1.42 9.33
N ALA A 237 -12.16 -1.44 9.35
CA ALA A 237 -12.95 -1.20 10.54
C ALA A 237 -14.28 -1.94 10.47
N THR A 238 -14.83 -2.29 11.63
CA THR A 238 -16.14 -2.89 11.79
C THR A 238 -17.05 -1.88 12.48
N ARG A 239 -18.26 -1.69 11.94
CA ARG A 239 -19.26 -0.78 12.48
C ARG A 239 -20.19 -1.53 13.43
N LEU A 240 -20.29 -1.03 14.65
CA LEU A 240 -21.17 -1.56 15.67
C LEU A 240 -22.23 -0.50 16.01
N ARG A 241 -23.49 -0.90 16.11
CA ARG A 241 -24.53 -0.11 16.75
C ARG A 241 -24.55 -0.47 18.23
N LEU A 242 -24.14 0.46 19.08
CA LEU A 242 -24.14 0.30 20.52
C LEU A 242 -25.57 0.15 21.05
N THR A 243 -25.72 -0.46 22.24
CA THR A 243 -27.01 -0.53 22.93
C THR A 243 -27.58 0.87 23.26
N SER A 244 -26.72 1.89 23.35
CA SER A 244 -27.12 3.30 23.49
C SER A 244 -27.75 3.90 22.21
N GLY A 245 -27.68 3.20 21.07
CA GLY A 245 -28.18 3.65 19.77
C GLY A 245 -27.14 4.34 18.89
N GLU A 246 -25.94 4.64 19.40
CA GLU A 246 -24.86 5.28 18.65
C GLU A 246 -24.13 4.28 17.73
N GLU A 247 -23.62 4.74 16.59
CA GLU A 247 -22.73 3.95 15.72
C GLU A 247 -21.27 4.21 16.09
N VAL A 248 -20.53 3.13 16.39
CA VAL A 248 -19.09 3.18 16.63
C VAL A 248 -18.35 2.41 15.54
N SER A 249 -17.31 3.04 14.97
CA SER A 249 -16.42 2.39 14.00
C SER A 249 -15.16 1.91 14.71
N VAL A 250 -15.06 0.61 14.94
CA VAL A 250 -13.94 -0.01 15.66
C VAL A 250 -12.90 -0.51 14.66
N PRO A 251 -11.60 -0.13 14.80
CA PRO A 251 -10.54 -0.65 13.93
C PRO A 251 -10.47 -2.18 13.98
N ASN A 252 -10.31 -2.84 12.83
CA ASN A 252 -10.28 -4.31 12.78
C ASN A 252 -9.13 -4.89 13.61
N LEU A 253 -7.99 -4.19 13.66
CA LEU A 253 -6.87 -4.60 14.51
C LEU A 253 -7.26 -4.63 15.99
N PHE A 254 -8.07 -3.69 16.44
CA PHE A 254 -8.55 -3.65 17.82
C PHE A 254 -9.46 -4.85 18.13
N ILE A 255 -10.36 -5.21 17.21
CA ILE A 255 -11.22 -6.39 17.37
C ILE A 255 -10.37 -7.67 17.39
N PHE A 256 -9.43 -7.78 16.45
CA PHE A 256 -8.58 -8.96 16.32
C PHE A 256 -7.60 -9.15 17.49
N SER A 257 -7.16 -8.05 18.11
CA SER A 257 -6.18 -8.09 19.21
C SER A 257 -6.83 -8.31 20.58
N ASN A 258 -8.16 -8.29 20.69
CA ASN A 258 -8.88 -8.42 21.95
C ASN A 258 -9.82 -9.64 21.91
N ALA A 259 -10.21 -10.12 23.08
CA ALA A 259 -11.23 -11.16 23.18
C ALA A 259 -12.59 -10.60 22.74
N VAL A 260 -13.25 -11.31 21.84
CA VAL A 260 -14.60 -10.97 21.36
C VAL A 260 -15.58 -12.00 21.91
N ILE A 261 -16.52 -11.54 22.72
CA ILE A 261 -17.62 -12.37 23.24
C ILE A 261 -18.81 -12.20 22.30
N ASN A 262 -19.13 -13.23 21.53
CA ASN A 262 -20.34 -13.23 20.69
C ASN A 262 -21.53 -13.70 21.52
N ASN A 263 -22.43 -12.75 21.83
CA ASN A 263 -23.59 -13.01 22.67
C ASN A 263 -24.72 -13.71 21.92
N THR A 264 -24.69 -13.72 20.59
CA THR A 264 -25.77 -14.25 19.73
C THR A 264 -25.40 -15.51 18.98
N HIS A 265 -24.14 -15.95 19.04
CA HIS A 265 -23.68 -17.18 18.38
C HIS A 265 -24.50 -18.40 18.80
N PHE A 266 -24.78 -18.52 20.11
CA PHE A 266 -25.69 -19.53 20.63
C PHE A 266 -27.08 -18.93 20.77
N GLY A 267 -28.11 -19.68 20.37
CA GLY A 267 -29.52 -19.27 20.46
C GLY A 267 -30.08 -19.28 21.88
N GLU A 268 -29.23 -19.57 22.88
CA GLU A 268 -29.58 -19.61 24.30
C GLU A 268 -28.52 -18.89 25.14
N ARG A 269 -28.96 -18.23 26.21
CA ARG A 269 -28.09 -17.55 27.17
C ARG A 269 -28.51 -17.87 28.60
N ARG A 270 -27.53 -18.10 29.46
CA ARG A 270 -27.76 -18.32 30.89
C ARG A 270 -27.82 -17.00 31.64
N SER A 271 -28.91 -16.78 32.37
CA SER A 271 -29.09 -15.67 33.29
C SER A 271 -28.80 -16.09 34.74
N LEU A 272 -28.29 -15.16 35.53
CA LEU A 272 -27.91 -15.38 36.92
C LEU A 272 -28.53 -14.28 37.81
N LEU A 273 -29.39 -14.69 38.73
CA LEU A 273 -29.95 -13.82 39.75
C LEU A 273 -29.41 -14.21 41.12
N MET A 274 -29.15 -13.21 41.95
CA MET A 274 -28.76 -13.35 43.34
C MET A 274 -29.89 -12.82 44.21
N LEU A 275 -30.51 -13.71 44.98
CA LEU A 275 -31.59 -13.38 45.91
C LEU A 275 -31.05 -13.52 47.33
N THR A 276 -31.10 -12.43 48.11
CA THR A 276 -30.59 -12.39 49.47
C THR A 276 -31.73 -12.13 50.44
N MET A 277 -31.93 -13.01 51.43
CA MET A 277 -33.02 -12.89 52.39
C MET A 277 -32.57 -13.17 53.83
N PRO A 278 -33.26 -12.66 54.86
CA PRO A 278 -32.99 -13.00 56.25
C PRO A 278 -33.09 -14.51 56.49
N GLN A 279 -32.18 -15.07 57.30
CA GLN A 279 -32.17 -16.50 57.61
C GLN A 279 -33.44 -16.97 58.32
N GLU A 280 -34.08 -16.09 59.10
CA GLU A 280 -35.35 -16.36 59.79
C GLU A 280 -36.51 -16.69 58.83
N ASN A 281 -36.45 -16.14 57.61
CA ASN A 281 -37.47 -16.31 56.57
C ASN A 281 -37.08 -17.38 55.53
N PHE A 282 -35.95 -18.05 55.72
CA PHE A 282 -35.41 -18.99 54.75
C PHE A 282 -35.68 -20.44 55.16
N ASP A 283 -36.59 -21.09 54.42
CA ASP A 283 -36.69 -22.55 54.34
C ASP A 283 -36.11 -23.01 52.99
N ARG A 284 -35.11 -23.90 53.02
CA ARG A 284 -34.37 -24.33 51.83
C ARG A 284 -35.28 -24.99 50.80
N ASP A 285 -36.11 -25.94 51.23
CA ASP A 285 -36.86 -26.79 50.31
C ASP A 285 -38.11 -26.06 49.83
N GLU A 286 -38.77 -25.28 50.71
CA GLU A 286 -39.93 -24.46 50.35
C GLU A 286 -39.52 -23.32 49.39
N THR A 287 -38.48 -22.56 49.73
CA THR A 287 -38.02 -21.41 48.93
C THR A 287 -37.55 -21.85 47.55
N SER A 288 -36.73 -22.91 47.48
CA SER A 288 -36.25 -23.44 46.20
C SER A 288 -37.40 -23.95 45.33
N SER A 289 -38.36 -24.65 45.92
CA SER A 289 -39.52 -25.17 45.18
C SER A 289 -40.41 -24.05 44.62
N LYS A 290 -40.66 -22.99 45.40
CA LYS A 290 -41.42 -21.81 44.94
C LYS A 290 -40.74 -21.11 43.77
N ILE A 291 -39.42 -20.89 43.87
CA ILE A 291 -38.63 -20.25 42.80
C ILE A 291 -38.66 -21.11 41.53
N LEU A 292 -38.44 -22.43 41.64
CA LEU A 292 -38.46 -23.33 40.50
C LEU A 292 -39.84 -23.40 39.82
N LEU A 293 -40.92 -23.37 40.61
CA LEU A 293 -42.30 -23.37 40.08
C LEU A 293 -42.61 -22.06 39.35
N LEU A 294 -42.18 -20.92 39.91
CA LEU A 294 -42.29 -19.63 39.23
C LEU A 294 -41.55 -19.66 37.89
N LEU A 295 -40.27 -20.06 37.87
CA LEU A 295 -39.48 -20.08 36.65
C LEU A 295 -40.05 -21.03 35.58
N LYS A 296 -40.68 -22.15 35.96
CA LYS A 296 -41.33 -23.07 35.03
C LYS A 296 -42.62 -22.50 34.41
N ASN A 297 -43.29 -21.57 35.09
CA ASN A 297 -44.49 -20.92 34.55
C ASN A 297 -44.16 -19.80 33.55
N TYR A 298 -42.91 -19.32 33.52
CA TYR A 298 -42.48 -18.26 32.59
C TYR A 298 -42.15 -18.83 31.21
N GLN A 299 -42.89 -18.40 30.19
CA GLN A 299 -42.73 -18.88 28.81
C GLN A 299 -41.35 -18.57 28.20
N GLU A 300 -40.69 -17.50 28.66
CA GLU A 300 -39.37 -17.07 28.20
C GLU A 300 -38.22 -17.89 28.79
N VAL A 301 -38.47 -18.58 29.90
CA VAL A 301 -37.51 -19.48 30.53
C VAL A 301 -37.53 -20.81 29.80
N MET A 302 -36.38 -21.25 29.32
CA MET A 302 -36.27 -22.51 28.61
C MET A 302 -36.52 -23.68 29.57
N PRO A 303 -37.35 -24.66 29.19
CA PRO A 303 -37.62 -25.83 30.03
C PRO A 303 -36.41 -26.76 30.12
N LYS A 304 -35.45 -26.66 29.19
CA LYS A 304 -34.18 -27.38 29.23
C LYS A 304 -33.07 -26.46 28.71
N PRO A 305 -31.91 -26.35 29.41
CA PRO A 305 -31.58 -27.00 30.69
C PRO A 305 -32.45 -26.53 31.86
N ASP A 306 -32.70 -27.41 32.84
CA ASP A 306 -33.57 -27.10 33.99
C ASP A 306 -33.03 -25.93 34.82
N PRO A 307 -33.89 -25.01 35.28
CA PRO A 307 -33.50 -23.97 36.22
C PRO A 307 -32.92 -24.58 37.50
N THR A 308 -31.89 -23.93 38.06
CA THR A 308 -31.21 -24.39 39.26
C THR A 308 -31.19 -23.30 40.32
N VAL A 309 -31.51 -23.67 41.56
CA VAL A 309 -31.41 -22.80 42.74
C VAL A 309 -30.39 -23.41 43.68
N MET A 310 -29.38 -22.64 44.06
CA MET A 310 -28.30 -23.08 44.93
C MET A 310 -28.11 -22.07 46.06
N VAL A 311 -27.83 -22.54 47.27
CA VAL A 311 -27.38 -21.66 48.34
C VAL A 311 -25.94 -21.27 48.07
N ASN A 312 -25.68 -19.98 47.95
CA ASN A 312 -24.37 -19.42 47.69
C ASN A 312 -23.60 -19.13 48.98
N SER A 313 -24.24 -18.52 49.98
CA SER A 313 -23.58 -18.19 51.26
C SER A 313 -24.59 -17.94 52.39
N TYR A 314 -24.10 -18.07 53.62
CA TYR A 314 -24.74 -17.65 54.86
C TYR A 314 -23.84 -16.59 55.52
N GLU A 315 -24.20 -15.32 55.43
CA GLU A 315 -23.37 -14.21 55.94
C GLU A 315 -24.24 -13.15 56.61
N GLY A 316 -23.80 -12.64 57.76
CA GLY A 316 -24.46 -11.51 58.44
C GLY A 316 -25.94 -11.77 58.80
N GLY A 317 -26.32 -13.00 59.09
CA GLY A 317 -27.72 -13.39 59.37
C GLY A 317 -28.62 -13.44 58.14
N LYS A 318 -28.05 -13.38 56.93
CA LYS A 318 -28.76 -13.49 55.65
C LYS A 318 -28.27 -14.70 54.85
N VAL A 319 -29.15 -15.25 54.04
CA VAL A 319 -28.88 -16.34 53.10
C VAL A 319 -28.92 -15.77 51.69
N SER A 320 -27.87 -16.05 50.92
CA SER A 320 -27.79 -15.69 49.50
C SER A 320 -28.07 -16.92 48.65
N LEU A 321 -29.07 -16.85 47.78
CA LEU A 321 -29.44 -17.85 46.80
C LEU A 321 -28.97 -17.41 45.42
N GLN A 322 -28.32 -18.33 44.72
CA GLN A 322 -27.97 -18.19 43.31
C GLN A 322 -28.98 -18.94 42.46
N ILE A 323 -29.70 -18.19 41.63
CA ILE A 323 -30.72 -18.70 40.73
C ILE A 323 -30.15 -18.65 39.31
N ARG A 324 -30.12 -19.79 38.61
CA ARG A 324 -29.61 -19.93 37.24
C ARG A 324 -30.71 -20.48 36.34
N PHE A 325 -30.93 -19.84 35.21
CA PHE A 325 -31.89 -20.31 34.20
C PHE A 325 -31.43 -19.88 32.81
N TRP A 326 -31.93 -20.57 31.79
CA TRP A 326 -31.60 -20.32 30.39
C TRP A 326 -32.77 -19.66 29.68
N VAL A 327 -32.46 -18.78 28.74
CA VAL A 327 -33.43 -18.07 27.90
C VAL A 327 -32.99 -18.08 26.44
N ALA A 328 -33.93 -17.84 25.53
CA ALA A 328 -33.61 -17.69 24.12
C ALA A 328 -32.92 -16.35 23.84
N THR A 329 -31.85 -16.38 23.05
CA THR A 329 -31.12 -15.20 22.60
C THR A 329 -32.03 -14.30 21.73
N GLY A 330 -32.10 -13.01 22.04
CA GLY A 330 -32.90 -12.03 21.30
C GLY A 330 -34.28 -11.74 21.89
N GLN A 331 -34.75 -12.59 22.81
CA GLN A 331 -35.66 -12.11 23.84
C GLN A 331 -34.80 -11.30 24.79
N VAL A 332 -34.90 -9.97 24.71
CA VAL A 332 -34.58 -9.16 25.88
C VAL A 332 -35.56 -9.66 26.92
N ILE A 333 -35.16 -10.66 27.70
CA ILE A 333 -35.95 -11.06 28.85
C ILE A 333 -36.19 -9.74 29.54
N ASP A 334 -37.44 -9.44 29.82
CA ASP A 334 -37.71 -8.46 30.82
C ASP A 334 -37.29 -9.14 32.14
N ILE A 335 -35.98 -9.25 32.39
CA ILE A 335 -35.41 -9.76 33.64
C ILE A 335 -36.09 -9.00 34.77
N SER A 336 -36.44 -7.74 34.52
CA SER A 336 -37.27 -6.90 35.37
C SER A 336 -38.58 -7.57 35.80
N THR A 337 -39.29 -8.27 34.90
CA THR A 337 -40.56 -8.98 35.19
C THR A 337 -40.31 -10.21 36.08
N VAL A 338 -39.29 -11.02 35.79
CA VAL A 338 -38.92 -12.16 36.65
C VAL A 338 -38.46 -11.66 38.03
N VAL A 339 -37.67 -10.58 38.06
CA VAL A 339 -37.21 -9.92 39.30
C VAL A 339 -38.40 -9.35 40.07
N TYR A 340 -39.37 -8.74 39.39
CA TYR A 340 -40.59 -8.19 39.99
C TYR A 340 -41.43 -9.29 40.64
N GLU A 341 -41.68 -10.41 39.97
CA GLU A 341 -42.43 -11.52 40.61
C GLU A 341 -41.66 -12.20 41.73
N LEU A 342 -40.33 -12.31 41.62
CA LEU A 342 -39.52 -12.79 42.73
C LEU A 342 -39.61 -11.84 43.93
N HIS A 343 -39.69 -10.52 43.70
CA HIS A 343 -39.90 -9.55 44.76
C HIS A 343 -41.29 -9.65 45.37
N ASN A 344 -42.34 -9.89 44.57
CA ASN A 344 -43.70 -10.12 45.07
C ASN A 344 -43.79 -11.38 45.94
N LEU A 345 -43.11 -12.47 45.55
CA LEU A 345 -43.06 -13.70 46.33
C LEU A 345 -42.23 -13.55 47.61
N PHE A 346 -41.18 -12.74 47.58
CA PHE A 346 -40.26 -12.54 48.69
C PHE A 346 -40.02 -11.04 48.96
N PRO A 347 -40.97 -10.33 49.59
CA PRO A 347 -40.89 -8.87 49.77
C PRO A 347 -39.70 -8.40 50.59
N ASN A 348 -39.22 -9.26 51.50
CA ASN A 348 -38.08 -9.01 52.38
C ASN A 348 -36.74 -9.43 51.76
N ALA A 349 -36.74 -9.92 50.52
CA ALA A 349 -35.55 -10.34 49.81
C ALA A 349 -35.02 -9.22 48.91
N ASP A 350 -33.70 -9.04 48.92
CA ASP A 350 -32.98 -8.18 48.00
C ASP A 350 -32.55 -9.00 46.78
N ILE A 351 -32.87 -8.52 45.58
CA ILE A 351 -32.64 -9.24 44.32
C ILE A 351 -31.71 -8.42 43.45
N SER A 352 -30.55 -9.00 43.13
CA SER A 352 -29.59 -8.40 42.22
C SER A 352 -29.41 -9.25 40.97
N VAL A 353 -29.44 -8.60 39.81
CA VAL A 353 -29.10 -9.22 38.52
C VAL A 353 -27.59 -9.21 38.38
N LYS A 354 -26.99 -10.38 38.18
CA LYS A 354 -25.59 -10.47 37.76
C LYS A 354 -25.56 -10.81 36.28
N GLU A 355 -25.13 -9.85 35.47
CA GLU A 355 -24.82 -10.15 34.07
C GLU A 355 -23.74 -11.23 34.03
N PRO A 356 -23.90 -12.28 33.20
CA PRO A 356 -22.84 -13.25 33.02
C PRO A 356 -21.63 -12.52 32.41
N ILE A 357 -20.51 -12.58 33.14
CA ILE A 357 -19.20 -12.00 32.79
C ILE A 357 -18.69 -12.61 31.48
#